data_AF-A0A1I1MPU2-F1
#
_entry.id   AF-A0A1I1MPU2-F1
#
_cell.length_a   1.000
_cell.length_b   1.000
_cell.length_c   1.000
_cell.angle_alpha   90.00
_cell.angle_beta   90.00
_cell.angle_gamma   90.00
#
_symmetry.space_group_name_H-M   'P 1'
#
loop_
_entity.id
_entity.type
_entity.pdbx_description
1 polymer ?
#
loop_
_entity_poly.entity_id
_entity_poly.type
_entity_poly.pdbx_seq_one_letter_code
_entity_poly.pdbx_strand_id
1 'polypeptide(L)'
;QTCDAVTGRGAVSALELERHLLPMLDPQVLLVTDANAAYRAFSRRHGIAHQYVNLRAGERVRRSSEGAIHVQNVNAYHRRLRDWLARFHGVASRYLTNYLGWRRALDGGRVKSAEGLLRLAIKPIHSKE
;
A
#
# COMPACT_ATOMS: atom_id res chain seq x y z
N GLN A 1 5.20 11.32 0.38
CA GLN A 1 5.98 10.11 0.71
C GLN A 1 5.10 8.89 0.47
N THR A 2 5.64 7.75 -0.02
CA THR A 2 4.86 6.50 -0.18
C THR A 2 5.07 5.58 1.01
N CYS A 3 3.97 5.11 1.59
CA CYS A 3 3.96 4.16 2.69
C CYS A 3 3.13 2.92 2.33
N ASP A 4 3.51 1.79 2.92
CA ASP A 4 2.74 0.55 2.87
C ASP A 4 2.91 -0.18 4.21
N ALA A 5 1.94 -1.04 4.53
CA ALA A 5 1.88 -1.80 5.76
C ALA A 5 1.23 -3.16 5.51
N VAL A 6 1.66 -4.18 6.25
CA VAL A 6 0.96 -5.47 6.34
C VAL A 6 -0.05 -5.36 7.47
N THR A 7 -1.33 -5.31 7.17
CA THR A 7 -2.38 -5.11 8.19
C THR A 7 -2.95 -6.41 8.77
N GLY A 8 -2.61 -7.55 8.18
CA GLY A 8 -3.11 -8.86 8.60
C GLY A 8 -3.05 -9.87 7.46
N ARG A 9 -3.83 -10.96 7.61
CA ARG A 9 -3.97 -12.03 6.61
C ARG A 9 -5.36 -12.06 5.96
N GLY A 10 -6.25 -11.16 6.36
CA GLY A 10 -7.63 -11.07 5.90
C GLY A 10 -7.91 -9.84 5.05
N ALA A 11 -9.18 -9.61 4.76
CA ALA A 11 -9.62 -8.36 4.17
C ALA A 11 -9.35 -7.19 5.13
N VAL A 12 -8.92 -6.05 4.57
CA VAL A 12 -8.62 -4.86 5.37
C VAL A 12 -9.86 -4.39 6.13
N SER A 13 -9.70 -4.13 7.42
CA SER A 13 -10.78 -3.63 8.29
C SER A 13 -10.59 -2.16 8.66
N ALA A 14 -11.66 -1.50 9.10
CA ALA A 14 -11.56 -0.11 9.56
C ALA A 14 -10.64 0.04 10.79
N LEU A 15 -10.55 -0.98 11.65
CA LEU A 15 -9.65 -1.01 12.81
C LEU A 15 -8.18 -1.10 12.39
N GLU A 16 -7.89 -1.90 11.36
CA GLU A 16 -6.55 -1.96 10.77
C GLU A 16 -6.14 -0.62 10.17
N LEU A 17 -7.06 0.07 9.49
CA LEU A 17 -6.81 1.41 8.94
C LEU A 17 -6.56 2.45 10.05
N GLU A 18 -7.25 2.38 11.17
CA GLU A 18 -6.95 3.23 12.33
C GLU A 18 -5.53 3.03 12.85
N ARG A 19 -5.11 1.77 12.97
CA ARG A 19 -3.80 1.45 13.52
C ARG A 19 -2.66 1.86 12.60
N HIS A 20 -2.83 1.67 11.28
CA HIS A 20 -1.73 1.75 10.33
C HIS A 20 -1.79 2.97 9.40
N LEU A 21 -2.98 3.45 9.04
CA LEU A 21 -3.13 4.56 8.10
C LEU A 21 -3.30 5.89 8.82
N LEU A 22 -4.17 5.97 9.84
CA LEU A 22 -4.48 7.22 10.54
C LEU A 22 -3.25 8.00 11.03
N PRO A 23 -2.22 7.36 11.64
CA PRO A 23 -1.03 8.09 12.09
C PRO A 23 -0.19 8.70 10.97
N MET A 24 -0.45 8.32 9.72
CA MET A 24 0.28 8.78 8.53
C MET A 24 -0.47 9.87 7.76
N LEU A 25 -1.72 10.16 8.12
CA LEU A 25 -2.56 11.10 7.41
C LEU A 25 -2.35 12.52 7.95
N ASP A 26 -2.26 13.47 7.03
CA ASP A 26 -2.38 14.89 7.36
C ASP A 26 -3.83 15.20 7.79
N PRO A 27 -4.06 16.05 8.82
CA PRO A 27 -5.41 16.41 9.26
C PRO A 27 -6.32 16.97 8.15
N GLN A 28 -5.77 17.58 7.11
CA GLN A 28 -6.52 18.19 6.00
C GLN A 28 -6.49 17.35 4.71
N VAL A 29 -6.12 16.08 4.79
CA VAL A 29 -6.01 15.21 3.61
C VAL A 29 -7.38 14.89 2.98
N LEU A 30 -7.41 14.83 1.65
CA LEU A 30 -8.47 14.12 0.91
C LEU A 30 -8.05 12.66 0.71
N LEU A 31 -8.74 11.73 1.35
CA LEU A 31 -8.54 10.30 1.16
C LEU A 31 -9.19 9.85 -0.16
N VAL A 32 -8.44 9.21 -1.04
CA VAL A 32 -8.94 8.66 -2.33
C VAL A 32 -8.72 7.15 -2.37
N THR A 33 -9.79 6.37 -2.59
CA THR A 33 -9.73 4.89 -2.53
C THR A 33 -10.47 4.17 -3.67
N ASP A 34 -10.31 2.86 -3.75
CA ASP A 34 -10.91 1.98 -4.78
C ASP A 34 -12.35 1.53 -4.48
N ALA A 35 -13.05 2.28 -3.62
CA ALA A 35 -14.41 2.04 -3.15
C ALA A 35 -14.58 0.87 -2.16
N ASN A 36 -13.50 0.28 -1.62
CA ASN A 36 -13.62 -0.71 -0.55
C ASN A 36 -14.31 -0.12 0.70
N ALA A 37 -15.29 -0.85 1.23
CA ALA A 37 -16.17 -0.42 2.32
C ALA A 37 -15.42 -0.07 3.62
N ALA A 38 -14.28 -0.71 3.89
CA ALA A 38 -13.47 -0.43 5.08
C ALA A 38 -13.01 1.03 5.13
N TYR A 39 -12.61 1.59 3.98
CA TYR A 39 -12.18 2.99 3.90
C TYR A 39 -13.33 3.97 4.08
N ARG A 40 -14.55 3.62 3.62
CA ARG A 40 -15.75 4.44 3.85
C ARG A 40 -16.14 4.48 5.32
N ALA A 41 -16.07 3.34 6.00
CA ALA A 41 -16.33 3.27 7.45
C ALA A 41 -15.26 4.04 8.24
N PHE A 42 -13.99 3.86 7.86
CA PHE A 42 -12.86 4.57 8.44
C PHE A 42 -12.98 6.09 8.28
N SER A 43 -13.23 6.60 7.08
CA SER A 43 -13.29 8.04 6.82
C SER A 43 -14.42 8.72 7.58
N ARG A 44 -15.62 8.10 7.60
CA ARG A 44 -16.78 8.60 8.37
C ARG A 44 -16.49 8.68 9.86
N ARG A 45 -15.84 7.68 10.43
CA ARG A 45 -15.54 7.62 11.87
C ARG A 45 -14.55 8.69 12.31
N HIS A 46 -13.64 9.10 11.43
CA HIS A 46 -12.59 10.08 11.73
C HIS A 46 -12.81 11.46 11.10
N GLY A 47 -13.96 11.69 10.47
CA GLY A 47 -14.27 12.96 9.82
C GLY A 47 -13.34 13.32 8.65
N ILE A 48 -12.73 12.32 8.01
CA ILE A 48 -11.77 12.53 6.92
C ILE A 48 -12.53 12.69 5.60
N ALA A 49 -12.21 13.74 4.83
CA ALA A 49 -12.75 13.92 3.49
C ALA A 49 -12.40 12.70 2.62
N HIS A 50 -13.40 12.09 1.98
CA HIS A 50 -13.22 10.84 1.27
C HIS A 50 -13.90 10.84 -0.09
N GLN A 51 -13.12 10.48 -1.11
CA GLN A 51 -13.61 10.17 -2.44
C GLN A 51 -13.16 8.77 -2.86
N TYR A 52 -13.86 8.20 -3.84
CA TYR A 52 -13.53 6.87 -4.33
C TYR A 52 -13.72 6.75 -5.84
N VAL A 53 -13.01 5.81 -6.43
CA VAL A 53 -13.17 5.39 -7.83
C VAL A 53 -13.63 3.94 -7.83
N ASN A 54 -14.83 3.67 -8.36
CA ASN A 54 -15.35 2.31 -8.39
C ASN A 54 -14.87 1.56 -9.64
N LEU A 55 -13.71 0.93 -9.52
CA LEU A 55 -13.09 0.16 -10.61
C LEU A 55 -13.98 -1.01 -11.07
N ARG A 56 -14.81 -1.57 -10.17
CA ARG A 56 -15.72 -2.67 -10.51
C ARG A 56 -16.87 -2.21 -11.41
N ALA A 57 -17.24 -0.94 -11.32
CA ALA A 57 -18.20 -0.30 -12.23
C ALA A 57 -17.54 0.23 -13.52
N GLY A 58 -16.26 -0.09 -13.77
CA GLY A 58 -15.52 0.41 -14.93
C GLY A 58 -15.03 1.85 -14.78
N GLU A 59 -15.26 2.52 -13.65
CA GLU A 59 -14.74 3.86 -13.41
C GLU A 59 -13.21 3.80 -13.30
N ARG A 60 -12.50 4.61 -14.09
CA ARG A 60 -11.03 4.70 -14.05
C ARG A 60 -10.54 6.02 -13.47
N VAL A 61 -11.29 7.08 -13.71
CA VAL A 61 -11.06 8.44 -13.24
C VAL A 61 -12.42 8.98 -12.80
N ARG A 62 -12.46 9.69 -11.67
CA ARG A 62 -13.64 10.44 -11.24
C ARG A 62 -13.26 11.92 -11.23
N ARG A 63 -14.17 12.78 -11.71
CA ARG A 63 -13.98 14.23 -11.56
C ARG A 63 -14.51 14.67 -10.21
N SER A 64 -13.78 15.55 -9.55
CA SER A 64 -14.17 16.23 -8.32
C SER A 64 -13.99 17.74 -8.47
N SER A 65 -14.47 18.48 -7.48
CA SER A 65 -14.23 19.92 -7.31
C SER A 65 -12.74 20.27 -7.29
N GLU A 66 -11.88 19.34 -6.86
CA GLU A 66 -10.43 19.51 -6.75
C GLU A 66 -9.65 18.98 -7.97
N GLY A 67 -10.34 18.39 -8.96
CA GLY A 67 -9.73 17.88 -10.20
C GLY A 67 -10.02 16.41 -10.49
N ALA A 68 -9.16 15.76 -11.28
CA ALA A 68 -9.31 14.35 -11.63
C ALA A 68 -8.67 13.46 -10.56
N ILE A 69 -9.47 12.61 -9.91
CA ILE A 69 -8.98 11.64 -8.93
C ILE A 69 -8.81 10.25 -9.55
N HIS A 70 -7.70 9.58 -9.23
CA HIS A 70 -7.36 8.27 -9.75
C HIS A 70 -6.58 7.43 -8.73
N VAL A 71 -6.81 6.12 -8.73
CA VAL A 71 -6.16 5.14 -7.83
C VAL A 71 -5.24 4.16 -8.55
N GLN A 72 -5.01 4.36 -9.85
CA GLN A 72 -4.30 3.39 -10.69
C GLN A 72 -2.83 3.22 -10.30
N ASN A 73 -2.17 4.25 -9.79
CA ASN A 73 -0.77 4.13 -9.37
C ASN A 73 -0.61 3.12 -8.23
N VAL A 74 -1.47 3.22 -7.21
CA VAL A 74 -1.49 2.29 -6.06
C VAL A 74 -1.89 0.88 -6.53
N ASN A 75 -2.89 0.76 -7.39
CA ASN A 75 -3.31 -0.54 -7.93
C ASN A 75 -2.25 -1.19 -8.82
N ALA A 76 -1.52 -0.39 -9.60
CA ALA A 76 -0.41 -0.87 -10.40
C ALA A 76 0.73 -1.35 -9.51
N TYR A 77 1.03 -0.65 -8.41
CA TYR A 77 1.99 -1.10 -7.41
C TYR A 77 1.57 -2.43 -6.77
N HIS A 78 0.31 -2.55 -6.32
CA HIS A 78 -0.22 -3.80 -5.76
C HIS A 78 -0.12 -4.97 -6.74
N ARG A 79 -0.42 -4.72 -8.03
CA ARG A 79 -0.26 -5.73 -9.09
C ARG A 79 1.20 -6.16 -9.25
N ARG A 80 2.12 -5.20 -9.38
CA ARG A 80 3.56 -5.48 -9.49
C ARG A 80 4.13 -6.24 -8.29
N LEU A 81 3.60 -6.00 -7.08
CA LEU A 81 3.97 -6.77 -5.90
C LEU A 81 3.47 -8.22 -6.01
N ARG A 82 2.17 -8.43 -6.29
CA ARG A 82 1.61 -9.80 -6.42
C ARG A 82 2.30 -10.61 -7.51
N ASP A 83 2.53 -10.01 -8.67
CA ASP A 83 3.18 -10.68 -9.79
C ASP A 83 4.63 -11.05 -9.46
N TRP A 84 5.32 -10.19 -8.69
CA TRP A 84 6.67 -10.49 -8.21
C TRP A 84 6.69 -11.66 -7.21
N LEU A 85 5.74 -11.71 -6.26
CA LEU A 85 5.64 -12.79 -5.28
C LEU A 85 5.23 -14.13 -5.92
N ALA A 86 4.40 -14.12 -6.96
CA ALA A 86 3.92 -15.31 -7.64
C ALA A 86 5.07 -16.16 -8.24
N ARG A 87 6.18 -15.52 -8.61
CA ARG A 87 7.39 -16.18 -9.14
C ARG A 87 8.06 -17.13 -8.15
N PHE A 88 7.78 -16.99 -6.85
CA PHE A 88 8.33 -17.84 -5.79
C PHE A 88 7.35 -18.95 -5.38
N HIS A 89 6.26 -19.15 -6.14
CA HIS A 89 5.15 -20.06 -5.77
C HIS A 89 4.50 -19.69 -4.43
N GLY A 90 4.47 -18.39 -4.14
CA GLY A 90 4.07 -17.86 -2.84
C GLY A 90 5.26 -17.64 -1.93
N VAL A 91 5.01 -16.95 -0.81
CA VAL A 91 6.04 -16.61 0.17
C VAL A 91 5.49 -16.83 1.57
N ALA A 92 6.39 -17.08 2.53
CA ALA A 92 5.96 -17.19 3.92
C ALA A 92 5.39 -15.85 4.41
N SER A 93 4.12 -15.87 4.83
CA SER A 93 3.39 -14.66 5.24
C SER A 93 4.04 -13.90 6.39
N ARG A 94 4.82 -14.59 7.24
CA ARG A 94 5.60 -14.01 8.33
C ARG A 94 6.65 -12.99 7.88
N TYR A 95 7.04 -13.00 6.59
CA TYR A 95 8.06 -12.10 6.04
C TYR A 95 7.50 -11.06 5.06
N LEU A 96 6.18 -10.89 4.96
CA LEU A 96 5.57 -9.95 4.00
C LEU A 96 6.09 -8.52 4.13
N THR A 97 6.40 -8.07 5.34
CA THR A 97 7.00 -6.75 5.57
C THR A 97 8.36 -6.61 4.87
N ASN A 98 9.19 -7.66 4.88
CA ASN A 98 10.48 -7.68 4.19
C ASN A 98 10.27 -7.62 2.67
N TYR A 99 9.34 -8.43 2.16
CA TYR A 99 9.02 -8.43 0.73
C TYR A 99 8.46 -7.09 0.24
N LEU A 100 7.61 -6.43 1.01
CA LEU A 100 7.14 -5.08 0.71
C LEU A 100 8.30 -4.09 0.62
N GLY A 101 9.19 -4.08 1.62
CA GLY A 101 10.38 -3.22 1.63
C GLY A 101 11.28 -3.47 0.42
N TRP A 102 11.59 -4.73 0.12
CA TRP A 102 12.40 -5.11 -1.04
C TRP A 102 11.74 -4.71 -2.36
N ARG A 103 10.43 -4.93 -2.51
CA ARG A 103 9.70 -4.53 -3.71
C ARG A 103 9.74 -3.02 -3.89
N ARG A 104 9.56 -2.24 -2.82
CA ARG A 104 9.63 -0.77 -2.85
C ARG A 104 11.03 -0.27 -3.23
N ALA A 105 12.09 -0.93 -2.76
CA ALA A 105 13.47 -0.61 -3.11
C ALA A 105 13.74 -0.88 -4.60
N LEU A 106 13.24 -2.02 -5.13
CA LEU A 106 13.33 -2.38 -6.54
C LEU A 106 12.50 -1.44 -7.43
N ASP A 107 11.25 -1.13 -7.06
CA ASP A 107 10.34 -0.28 -7.84
C ASP A 107 10.86 1.15 -7.97
N GLY A 108 11.47 1.66 -6.89
CA GLY A 108 12.08 2.98 -6.85
C GLY A 108 13.50 3.07 -7.43
N GLY A 109 14.02 2.00 -8.06
CA GLY A 109 15.37 1.99 -8.64
C GLY A 109 16.51 2.16 -7.61
N ARG A 110 16.22 1.97 -6.32
CA ARG A 110 17.22 2.09 -5.22
C ARG A 110 18.18 0.91 -5.21
N VAL A 111 17.85 -0.16 -5.92
CA VAL A 111 18.64 -1.38 -6.05
C VAL A 111 18.92 -1.63 -7.52
N LYS A 112 20.20 -1.65 -7.89
CA LYS A 112 20.65 -1.78 -9.29
C LYS A 112 21.27 -3.15 -9.60
N SER A 113 21.50 -3.98 -8.59
CA SER A 113 22.12 -5.31 -8.74
C SER A 113 21.58 -6.30 -7.71
N ALA A 114 21.71 -7.59 -8.02
CA ALA A 114 21.35 -8.67 -7.09
C ALA A 114 22.18 -8.59 -5.80
N GLU A 115 23.47 -8.26 -5.90
CA GLU A 115 24.34 -8.03 -4.75
C GLU A 115 23.86 -6.86 -3.89
N GLY A 116 23.44 -5.75 -4.50
CA GLY A 116 22.88 -4.62 -3.78
C GLY A 116 21.62 -4.98 -3.01
N LEU A 117 20.75 -5.82 -3.59
CA LEU A 117 19.57 -6.34 -2.90
C LEU A 117 19.97 -7.22 -1.71
N LEU A 118 20.92 -8.13 -1.92
CA LEU A 118 21.39 -9.07 -0.90
C LEU A 118 21.96 -8.33 0.31
N ARG A 119 22.81 -7.31 0.07
CA ARG A 119 23.37 -6.46 1.13
C ARG A 119 22.28 -5.77 1.95
N LEU A 120 21.23 -5.25 1.30
CA LEU A 120 20.09 -4.63 1.99
C LEU A 120 19.23 -5.64 2.74
N ALA A 121 19.09 -6.86 2.22
CA ALA A 121 18.29 -7.92 2.82
C ALA A 121 18.95 -8.56 4.05
N ILE A 122 20.29 -8.63 4.07
CA ILE A 122 21.06 -9.27 5.15
C ILE A 122 21.47 -8.26 6.24
N LYS A 123 21.63 -6.96 5.93
CA LYS A 123 21.98 -5.94 6.93
C LYS A 123 21.07 -5.94 8.19
N PRO A 124 19.74 -6.13 8.08
CA PRO A 124 18.84 -6.18 9.25
C PRO A 124 19.06 -7.39 10.15
N ILE A 125 19.73 -8.45 9.68
CA ILE A 125 19.98 -9.67 10.47
C ILE A 125 21.15 -9.46 11.46
N HIS A 126 21.99 -8.43 11.25
CA HIS A 126 23.18 -8.16 12.06
C HIS A 126 23.16 -6.84 12.85
N SER A 127 22.09 -6.05 12.80
CA SER A 127 21.91 -4.96 13.76
C SER A 127 21.41 -5.56 15.07
N LYS A 128 22.35 -5.92 15.94
CA LYS A 128 22.07 -6.15 17.37
C LYS A 128 21.38 -4.91 17.94
N GLU A 129 20.38 -5.16 18.79
CA GLU A 129 19.99 -4.24 19.87
C GLU A 129 21.20 -3.83 20.71
#